data_AF-A0A7S2Y2I8-F1
#
_entry.id   AF-A0A7S2Y2I8-F1
#
_cell.length_a   1.000
_cell.length_b   1.000
_cell.length_c   1.000
_cell.angle_alpha   90.00
_cell.angle_beta   90.00
_cell.angle_gamma   90.00
#
_symmetry.space_group_name_H-M   'P 1'
#
loop_
_entity.id
_entity.type
_entity.pdbx_description
1 polymer ?
#
loop_
_entity_poly.entity_id
_entity_poly.type
_entity_poly.pdbx_seq_one_letter_code
_entity_poly.pdbx_strand_id
1 'polypeptide(L)'
;WFQCLVWLELLCQLPFFVWACQMLWQVPASGSYPDKFRNACIAYSGHASTSMIPILATLCTNEQASLAERGMILSVYLPYLIFPVALMSFAVSSSGDENKKQA
;
A
#
# COMPACT_ATOMS: atom_id res chain seq x y z
N TRP A 1 8.81 -1.83 22.18
CA TRP A 1 8.80 -2.95 21.24
C TRP A 1 7.90 -2.65 20.03
N PHE A 2 6.62 -2.29 20.22
CA PHE A 2 5.71 -1.92 19.14
C PHE A 2 6.22 -0.75 18.28
N GLN A 3 6.71 0.30 18.93
CA GLN A 3 7.26 1.47 18.25
C GLN A 3 8.47 1.13 17.35
N CYS A 4 9.31 0.16 17.73
CA CYS A 4 10.43 -0.29 16.91
C CYS A 4 9.96 -1.06 15.66
N LEU A 5 8.90 -1.86 15.77
CA LEU A 5 8.29 -2.55 14.63
C LEU A 5 7.68 -1.56 13.64
N VAL A 6 6.99 -0.53 14.15
CA VAL A 6 6.43 0.55 13.33
C VAL A 6 7.55 1.31 12.61
N TRP A 7 8.66 1.64 13.28
CA TRP A 7 9.81 2.28 12.64
C TRP A 7 10.44 1.42 11.54
N LEU A 8 10.55 0.12 11.76
CA LEU A 8 11.13 -0.83 10.80
C LEU A 8 10.20 -1.00 9.58
N GLU A 9 8.90 -1.07 9.83
CA GLU A 9 7.88 -1.07 8.79
C GLU A 9 7.92 0.22 7.98
N LEU A 10 7.99 1.39 8.62
CA LEU A 10 8.11 2.68 7.94
C LEU A 10 9.38 2.76 7.08
N LEU A 11 10.52 2.28 7.61
CA LEU A 11 11.81 2.27 6.92
C LEU A 11 11.82 1.34 5.71
N CYS A 12 11.07 0.25 5.72
CA CYS A 12 10.91 -0.65 4.56
C CYS A 12 9.82 -0.15 3.60
N GLN A 13 8.77 0.48 4.11
CA GLN A 13 7.58 0.87 3.36
C GLN A 13 7.81 2.15 2.52
N LEU A 14 8.48 3.17 3.09
CA LEU A 14 8.78 4.43 2.39
C LEU A 14 9.70 4.30 1.16
N PRO A 15 10.85 3.58 1.20
CA PRO A 15 11.71 3.48 0.02
C PRO A 15 11.01 2.75 -1.13
N PHE A 16 10.20 1.73 -0.82
CA PHE A 16 9.39 1.06 -1.83
C PHE A 16 8.32 1.97 -2.42
N PHE A 17 7.65 2.77 -1.57
CA PHE A 17 6.65 3.75 -2.01
C PHE A 17 7.24 4.72 -3.04
N VAL A 18 8.40 5.33 -2.74
CA VAL A 18 9.05 6.28 -3.66
C VAL A 18 9.44 5.58 -4.96
N TRP A 19 10.01 4.39 -4.87
CA TRP A 19 10.37 3.59 -6.04
C TRP A 19 9.15 3.23 -6.90
N ALA A 20 8.04 2.86 -6.28
CA ALA A 20 6.79 2.53 -6.96
C ALA A 20 6.19 3.74 -7.67
N CYS A 21 6.18 4.90 -7.01
CA CYS A 21 5.75 6.16 -7.64
C CYS A 21 6.64 6.53 -8.83
N GLN A 22 7.95 6.36 -8.74
CA GLN A 22 8.87 6.64 -9.85
C GLN A 22 8.60 5.72 -11.05
N MET A 23 8.37 4.43 -10.81
CA MET A 23 8.04 3.47 -11.86
C MET A 23 6.68 3.77 -12.51
N LEU A 24 5.67 4.15 -11.73
CA LEU A 24 4.36 4.60 -12.26
C LEU A 24 4.44 5.89 -13.06
N TRP A 25 5.34 6.80 -12.68
CA TRP A 25 5.55 8.06 -13.41
C TRP A 25 6.28 7.83 -14.74
N GLN A 26 7.22 6.89 -14.76
CA GLN A 26 7.90 6.46 -15.97
C GLN A 26 7.00 5.50 -16.74
N VAL A 27 5.97 6.03 -17.40
CA VAL A 27 5.08 5.23 -18.27
C VAL A 27 5.96 4.46 -19.26
N PRO A 28 5.98 3.11 -19.20
CA PRO A 28 6.82 2.32 -20.09
C PRO A 28 6.37 2.55 -21.53
N ALA A 29 7.30 2.82 -22.44
CA ALA A 29 7.00 2.95 -23.87
C ALA A 29 6.32 1.70 -24.47
N SER A 30 6.45 0.55 -23.81
CA SER A 30 5.82 -0.72 -24.17
C SER A 30 4.35 -0.86 -23.72
N GLY A 31 3.81 0.11 -22.96
CA GLY A 31 2.45 0.06 -22.42
C GLY A 31 2.17 -1.06 -21.39
N SER A 32 3.18 -1.86 -21.04
CA SER A 32 3.11 -2.89 -19.98
C SER A 32 4.25 -2.71 -18.98
N TYR A 33 3.95 -2.98 -17.71
CA TYR A 33 4.93 -2.92 -16.62
C TYR A 33 5.64 -4.27 -16.47
N PRO A 34 6.90 -4.31 -16.03
CA PRO A 34 7.60 -5.56 -15.79
C PRO A 34 6.88 -6.44 -14.76
N ASP A 35 6.84 -7.76 -14.97
CA ASP A 35 6.23 -8.71 -14.02
C ASP A 35 6.80 -8.59 -12.60
N LYS A 36 8.10 -8.30 -12.49
CA LYS A 36 8.78 -8.08 -11.21
C LYS A 36 8.20 -6.88 -10.46
N PHE A 37 7.83 -5.83 -11.17
CA PHE A 37 7.21 -4.65 -10.58
C PHE A 37 5.81 -4.98 -10.05
N ARG A 38 4.99 -5.67 -10.85
CA ARG A 38 3.66 -6.14 -10.42
C ARG A 38 3.71 -7.03 -9.19
N ASN A 39 4.58 -8.05 -9.20
CA ASN A 39 4.71 -8.96 -8.06
C ASN A 39 5.17 -8.24 -6.80
N ALA A 40 6.10 -7.29 -6.93
CA ALA A 40 6.54 -6.47 -5.81
C ALA A 40 5.41 -5.57 -5.29
N CYS A 41 4.62 -4.97 -6.17
CA CYS A 41 3.43 -4.18 -5.79
C CYS A 41 2.40 -5.02 -5.03
N ILE A 42 2.10 -6.24 -5.48
CA ILE A 42 1.16 -7.16 -4.82
C ILE A 42 1.68 -7.59 -3.44
N ALA A 43 2.95 -7.97 -3.35
CA ALA A 43 3.57 -8.37 -2.08
C ALA A 43 3.59 -7.21 -1.07
N TYR A 44 3.99 -6.02 -1.52
CA TYR A 44 3.99 -4.81 -0.71
C TYR A 44 2.59 -4.43 -0.25
N SER A 45 1.61 -4.40 -1.16
CA SER A 45 0.24 -4.00 -0.83
C SER A 45 -0.41 -4.98 0.14
N GLY A 46 -0.14 -6.28 -0.02
CA GLY A 46 -0.61 -7.32 0.90
C GLY A 46 0.00 -7.17 2.29
N HIS A 47 1.31 -6.92 2.36
CA HIS A 47 1.98 -6.66 3.64
C HIS A 47 1.46 -5.38 4.32
N ALA A 48 1.46 -4.24 3.61
CA ALA A 48 0.99 -2.97 4.15
C ALA A 48 -0.47 -3.03 4.61
N SER A 49 -1.34 -3.74 3.88
CA SER A 49 -2.75 -3.92 4.28
C SER A 49 -2.88 -4.78 5.54
N THR A 50 -2.10 -5.86 5.66
CA THR A 50 -2.16 -6.76 6.83
C THR A 50 -1.57 -6.13 8.09
N SER A 51 -0.66 -5.17 7.96
CA SER A 51 -0.20 -4.34 9.10
C SER A 51 -1.16 -3.19 9.42
N MET A 52 -1.69 -2.49 8.42
CA MET A 52 -2.54 -1.30 8.63
C MET A 52 -3.96 -1.62 9.12
N ILE A 53 -4.59 -2.70 8.64
CA ILE A 53 -5.93 -3.10 9.06
C ILE A 53 -6.02 -3.30 10.59
N PRO A 54 -5.14 -4.08 11.25
CA PRO A 54 -5.21 -4.24 12.71
C PRO A 54 -4.87 -2.96 13.47
N ILE A 55 -4.01 -2.09 12.93
CA ILE A 55 -3.72 -0.78 13.53
C ILE A 55 -4.99 0.11 13.50
N LEU A 56 -5.66 0.18 12.35
CA LEU A 56 -6.92 0.92 12.20
C LEU A 56 -8.04 0.32 13.05
N ALA A 57 -8.16 -1.00 13.10
CA ALA A 57 -9.13 -1.69 13.95
C ALA A 57 -8.90 -1.37 15.42
N THR A 58 -7.64 -1.43 15.89
CA THR A 58 -7.29 -1.06 17.26
C THR A 58 -7.63 0.40 17.54
N LEU A 59 -7.40 1.31 16.60
CA LEU A 59 -7.77 2.72 16.72
C LEU A 59 -9.29 2.95 16.78
N CYS A 60 -10.06 2.16 16.02
CA CYS A 60 -11.53 2.18 15.99
C CYS A 60 -12.18 1.53 17.22
N THR A 61 -11.45 0.69 17.96
CA THR A 61 -11.94 0.09 19.22
C THR A 61 -11.43 0.82 20.46
N ASN A 62 -10.43 1.70 20.34
CA ASN A 62 -9.88 2.41 21.49
C ASN A 62 -10.80 3.53 21.99
N GLU A 63 -11.52 3.28 23.07
CA GLU A 63 -12.42 4.24 23.74
C GLU A 63 -11.71 5.28 24.59
N GLN A 64 -10.40 5.13 24.88
CA GLN A 64 -9.67 6.08 25.72
C GLN A 64 -9.28 7.39 25.03
N ALA A 65 -9.30 7.42 23.69
CA ALA A 65 -8.93 8.59 22.90
C ALA A 65 -10.16 9.43 22.53
N SER A 66 -10.01 10.77 22.56
CA SER A 66 -11.07 11.69 22.13
C SER A 66 -11.45 11.43 20.67
N LEU A 67 -12.74 11.57 20.34
CA LEU A 67 -13.27 11.33 18.99
C LEU A 67 -12.55 12.21 17.93
N ALA A 68 -12.12 13.42 18.33
CA ALA A 68 -11.33 14.33 17.50
C ALA A 68 -9.89 13.84 17.26
N GLU A 69 -9.22 13.32 18.28
CA GLU A 69 -7.86 12.75 18.15
C GLU A 69 -7.87 11.50 17.28
N ARG A 70 -8.90 10.67 17.45
CA ARG A 70 -9.11 9.46 16.63
C ARG A 70 -9.31 9.83 15.16
N GLY A 71 -10.16 10.81 14.87
CA GLY A 71 -10.37 11.31 13.51
C GLY A 71 -9.11 11.90 12.87
N MET A 72 -8.30 12.64 13.64
CA MET A 72 -7.03 13.19 13.17
C MET A 72 -6.01 12.09 12.86
N ILE A 73 -5.86 11.10 13.73
CA ILE A 73 -4.92 9.99 13.48
C ILE A 73 -5.42 9.15 12.30
N LEU A 74 -6.72 8.87 12.23
CA LEU A 74 -7.30 8.07 11.15
C LEU A 74 -7.13 8.74 9.78
N SER A 75 -7.24 10.06 9.68
CA SER A 75 -7.00 10.79 8.43
C SER A 75 -5.54 10.79 8.01
N VAL A 76 -4.60 10.77 8.96
CA VAL A 76 -3.16 10.62 8.69
C VAL A 76 -2.81 9.22 8.21
N TYR A 77 -3.43 8.18 8.79
CA TYR A 77 -3.16 6.78 8.41
C TYR A 77 -3.95 6.30 7.18
N LEU A 78 -5.10 6.89 6.87
CA LEU A 78 -5.92 6.60 5.69
C LEU A 78 -5.14 6.56 4.36
N PRO A 79 -4.33 7.56 4.00
CA PRO A 79 -3.56 7.53 2.76
C PRO A 79 -2.56 6.37 2.71
N TYR A 80 -2.02 5.94 3.85
CA TYR A 80 -1.13 4.78 3.93
C TYR A 80 -1.85 3.44 3.70
N LEU A 81 -3.19 3.41 3.77
CA LEU A 81 -4.00 2.25 3.38
C LEU A 81 -4.55 2.39 1.94
N ILE A 82 -5.06 3.57 1.58
CA ILE A 82 -5.64 3.82 0.25
C ILE A 82 -4.60 3.57 -0.84
N PHE A 83 -3.37 4.05 -0.65
CA PHE A 83 -2.32 3.92 -1.64
C PHE A 83 -1.94 2.45 -1.95
N PRO A 84 -1.60 1.58 -0.97
CA PRO A 84 -1.32 0.18 -1.25
C PRO A 84 -2.53 -0.56 -1.85
N VAL A 85 -3.76 -0.24 -1.43
CA VAL A 85 -4.97 -0.84 -2.04
C VAL A 85 -5.14 -0.40 -3.50
N ALA A 86 -4.87 0.86 -3.81
CA ALA A 86 -4.88 1.37 -5.18
C ALA A 86 -3.79 0.72 -6.05
N LEU A 87 -2.57 0.57 -5.52
CA LEU A 87 -1.49 -0.16 -6.17
C LEU A 87 -1.86 -1.62 -6.44
N MET A 88 -2.49 -2.28 -5.48
CA MET A 88 -2.95 -3.66 -5.62
C MET A 88 -3.99 -3.77 -6.75
N SER A 89 -4.96 -2.84 -6.77
CA SER A 89 -5.99 -2.79 -7.80
C SER A 89 -5.37 -2.60 -9.19
N PHE A 90 -4.40 -1.69 -9.31
CA PHE A 90 -3.65 -1.47 -10.54
C PHE A 90 -2.85 -2.71 -10.98
N ALA A 91 -2.16 -3.37 -10.06
CA ALA A 91 -1.37 -4.57 -10.34
C ALA A 91 -2.27 -5.76 -10.76
N VAL A 92 -3.47 -5.87 -10.18
CA VAL A 92 -4.46 -6.89 -10.57
C VAL A 92 -5.07 -6.57 -11.93
N SER A 93 -5.49 -5.33 -12.19
CA SER A 93 -6.06 -4.93 -13.49
C SER A 93 -5.06 -5.12 -14.64
N SER A 94 -3.78 -4.78 -14.43
CA SER A 94 -2.72 -5.03 -15.43
C SER A 94 -2.44 -6.52 -15.67
N SER A 95 -2.76 -7.41 -14.72
CA SER A 95 -2.68 -8.86 -14.92
C SER A 95 -3.74 -9.41 -15.87
N GLY A 96 -4.91 -8.76 -15.93
CA GLY A 96 -6.02 -9.17 -16.79
C GLY A 96 -5.77 -8.89 -18.28
N ASP A 97 -5.04 -7.81 -18.60
CA ASP A 97 -4.74 -7.44 -19.98
C ASP A 97 -3.68 -8.34 -20.64
N GLU A 98 -2.74 -8.89 -19.87
CA GLU A 98 -1.75 -9.82 -20.43
C GLU A 98 -2.34 -11.19 -20.77
N ASN A 99 -3.26 -11.71 -19.94
CA ASN A 99 -3.98 -12.94 -20.26
C ASN A 99 -4.83 -12.81 -21.54
N LYS A 100 -5.39 -11.63 -21.81
CA LYS A 100 -6.16 -11.37 -23.05
C LYS A 100 -5.31 -11.22 -24.30
N LYS A 101 -4.02 -10.88 -24.19
CA LYS A 101 -3.12 -10.77 -25.36
C LYS A 101 -2.53 -12.12 -25.80
N GLN A 102 -2.60 -13.15 -24.94
CA GLN A 102 -2.06 -14.48 -25.22
C GLN A 102 -3.12 -15.51 -25.65
N ALA A 103 -4.41 -15.16 -25.56
CA ALA A 103 -5.53 -15.96 -26.06
C ALA A 103 -6.00 -15.47 -27.43
#